data_AF-A0A6V7K9N0-F1
#
_entry.id   AF-A0A6V7K9N0-F1
#
_cell.length_a   1.000
_cell.length_b   1.000
_cell.length_c   1.000
_cell.angle_alpha   90.00
_cell.angle_beta   90.00
_cell.angle_gamma   90.00
#
_symmetry.space_group_name_H-M   'P 1'
#
loop_
_entity.id
_entity.type
_entity.pdbx_description
1 polymer ?
#
loop_
_entity_poly.entity_id
_entity_poly.type
_entity_poly.pdbx_seq_one_letter_code
_entity_poly.pdbx_strand_id
1 'polypeptide(L)' 'MGFDVFNALDVMDNKEFLETLKFGIGDGNLQYYLYNWRCPSMTPNKIGLVLQ' A
#
# COMPACT_ATOMS: atom_id res chain seq x y z
N MET A 1 -3.11 11.89 20.62
CA MET A 1 -3.28 10.45 20.36
C MET A 1 -1.88 9.86 20.40
N GLY A 2 -1.52 9.15 21.47
CA GLY A 2 -0.17 8.62 21.66
C GLY A 2 0.01 7.33 20.88
N PHE A 3 0.21 7.44 19.57
CA PHE A 3 0.53 6.29 18.70
C PHE A 3 2.05 6.13 18.59
N ASP A 4 2.52 4.88 18.65
CA ASP A 4 3.95 4.57 18.55
C ASP A 4 4.42 4.42 17.10
N VAL A 5 3.54 3.96 16.20
CA VAL A 5 3.86 3.64 14.80
C VAL A 5 2.70 4.06 13.90
N PHE A 6 3.05 4.56 12.71
CA PHE A 6 2.11 4.80 11.62
C PHE A 6 2.53 3.95 10.42
N ASN A 7 1.64 3.07 9.96
CA ASN A 7 1.89 2.17 8.83
C ASN A 7 1.20 2.70 7.58
N ALA A 8 1.83 2.53 6.43
CA ALA A 8 1.28 2.91 5.14
C ALA A 8 1.70 1.89 4.07
N LEU A 9 0.80 1.66 3.10
CA LEU A 9 1.07 0.85 1.90
C LEU A 9 1.61 1.76 0.78
N ASP A 10 2.41 1.22 -0.13
CA ASP A 10 2.93 1.91 -1.31
C ASP A 10 1.92 2.01 -2.48
N VAL A 11 0.63 1.92 -2.15
CA VAL A 11 -0.49 2.06 -3.08
C VAL A 11 -0.76 3.53 -3.42
N MET A 12 -1.52 3.79 -4.50
CA MET A 12 -1.78 5.15 -5.00
C MET A 12 -0.48 5.94 -5.18
N ASP A 13 -0.46 7.22 -4.80
CA ASP A 13 0.71 8.09 -4.89
C ASP A 13 1.54 8.08 -3.58
N ASN A 14 1.28 7.15 -2.66
CA ASN A 14 1.96 7.13 -1.36
C ASN A 14 3.49 7.06 -1.48
N LYS A 15 3.97 6.33 -2.50
CA LYS A 15 5.39 6.18 -2.78
C LYS A 15 6.13 7.52 -2.95
N GLU A 16 5.45 8.59 -3.37
CA GLU A 16 6.06 9.90 -3.58
C GLU A 16 6.51 10.58 -2.27
N PHE A 17 5.86 10.28 -1.14
CA PHE A 17 6.14 10.94 0.14
C PHE A 17 6.68 10.02 1.23
N LEU A 18 6.56 8.69 1.10
CA LEU A 18 6.98 7.74 2.15
C LEU A 18 8.46 7.89 2.53
N GLU A 19 9.36 7.95 1.54
CA GLU A 19 10.80 8.11 1.80
C GLU A 19 11.12 9.48 2.43
N THR A 20 10.49 10.55 1.92
CA THR A 20 10.68 11.92 2.43
C THR A 20 10.22 12.04 3.89
N LEU A 21 9.14 11.34 4.25
CA LEU A 21 8.59 11.30 5.61
C LEU A 21 9.26 10.25 6.51
N LYS A 22 10.40 9.67 6.08
CA LYS A 22 11.19 8.70 6.85
C LYS A 22 10.47 7.40 7.20
N PHE A 23 9.54 6.96 6.35
CA PHE A 23 9.00 5.62 6.45
C PHE A 23 10.10 4.60 6.10
N GLY A 24 10.21 3.56 6.93
CA GLY A 24 11.03 2.39 6.62
C GLY A 24 10.20 1.36 5.85
N ILE A 25 10.81 0.71 4.85
CA ILE A 25 10.20 -0.43 4.16
C ILE A 25 10.11 -1.62 5.13
N GLY A 26 8.93 -2.20 5.26
CA GLY A 26 8.71 -3.44 6.01
C GLY A 26 9.16 -4.69 5.23
N ASP A 27 9.12 -5.84 5.88
CA ASP A 27 9.44 -7.14 5.28
C ASP A 27 8.24 -7.83 4.60
N GLY A 28 7.01 -7.41 4.95
CA GLY A 28 5.76 -7.95 4.43
C GLY A 28 5.32 -7.34 3.10
N ASN A 29 4.69 -8.16 2.25
CA ASN A 29 3.97 -7.72 1.06
C ASN A 29 2.47 -8.00 1.22
N LEU A 30 1.62 -7.05 0.82
CA LEU A 30 0.17 -7.24 0.75
C LEU A 30 -0.25 -7.52 -0.70
N GLN A 31 -0.91 -8.66 -0.92
CA GLN A 31 -1.37 -9.08 -2.24
C GLN A 31 -2.88 -8.85 -2.38
N TYR A 32 -3.30 -8.25 -3.50
CA TYR A 32 -4.71 -8.00 -3.81
C TYR A 32 -5.25 -9.05 -4.77
N TYR A 33 -6.41 -9.62 -4.44
CA TYR A 33 -7.07 -10.66 -5.22
C TYR A 33 -8.52 -10.31 -5.51
N LEU A 34 -9.00 -10.73 -6.67
CA LEU A 34 -10.40 -10.65 -7.06
C LEU A 34 -10.97 -12.06 -7.16
N TYR A 35 -12.08 -12.31 -6.49
CA TYR A 35 -12.80 -13.58 -6.60
C TYR A 35 -13.76 -13.54 -7.79
N ASN A 36 -13.75 -14.60 -8.60
CA ASN A 36 -14.63 -14.75 -9.77
C ASN A 36 -14.55 -13.59 -10.79
N TRP A 37 -13.38 -12.96 -10.91
CA TRP A 37 -13.13 -11.88 -11.87
C TRP A 37 -11.74 -11.98 -12.48
N ARG A 38 -11.62 -11.72 -13.78
CA ARG A 38 -10.34 -11.72 -14.51
C ARG A 38 -10.01 -10.32 -14.97
N CYS A 39 -8.78 -9.87 -14.70
CA CYS A 39 -8.25 -8.60 -15.20
C CYS A 39 -6.74 -8.70 -15.46
N PRO A 40 -6.15 -7.75 -16.20
CA PRO A 40 -4.69 -7.61 -16.27
C PRO A 40 -4.09 -7.32 -14.90
N SER A 41 -2.78 -7.58 -14.74
CA SER A 41 -2.05 -7.16 -13.55
C SER A 41 -1.99 -5.63 -13.48
N MET A 42 -2.01 -5.11 -12.25
CA MET A 42 -1.96 -3.68 -11.96
C MET A 42 -0.76 -3.38 -11.09
N THR A 43 -0.13 -2.22 -11.31
CA THR A 43 0.93 -1.71 -10.44
C THR A 43 0.34 -1.14 -9.14
N PRO A 44 1.05 -1.18 -7.99
CA PRO A 44 0.53 -0.71 -6.71
C PRO A 44 -0.05 0.72 -6.72
N ASN A 45 0.56 1.62 -7.51
CA ASN A 45 0.07 3.00 -7.68
C ASN A 45 -1.29 3.12 -8.38
N LYS A 46 -1.80 2.05 -9.00
CA LYS A 46 -3.16 1.99 -9.57
C LYS A 46 -4.16 1.33 -8.62
N ILE A 47 -3.72 0.85 -7.46
CA ILE A 47 -4.58 0.29 -6.42
C ILE A 47 -5.08 1.45 -5.55
N GLY A 48 -6.40 1.65 -5.53
CA GLY A 48 -7.07 2.67 -4.70
C GLY A 48 -7.92 2.09 -3.58
N LEU A 49 -7.68 0.82 -3.21
CA LEU A 49 -8.45 0.11 -2.19
C LEU A 49 -7.55 -0.18 -0.98
N VAL A 50 -8.00 0.23 0.20
CA VAL A 50 -7.38 -0.13 1.49
C VAL A 50 -8.42 -0.90 2.30
N LEU A 51 -8.07 -2.10 2.73
CA LEU A 51 -8.91 -2.95 3.58
C LEU A 51 -8.52 -2.77 5.06
N GLN A 52 -9.50 -2.84 5.96
CA GLN A 52 -9.30 -2.73 7.41
C GLN A 52 -8.81 -4.03 8.04
#